data_AF-A0A421E6D7-F1
#
_entry.id   AF-A0A421E6D7-F1
#
_cell.length_a   1.000
_cell.length_b   1.000
_cell.length_c   1.000
_cell.angle_alpha   90.00
_cell.angle_beta   90.00
_cell.angle_gamma   90.00
#
_symmetry.space_group_name_H-M   'P 1'
#
loop_
_entity.id
_entity.type
_entity.pdbx_description
1 polymer ?
#
loop_
_entity_poly.entity_id
_entity_poly.type
_entity_poly.pdbx_seq_one_letter_code
_entity_poly.pdbx_strand_id
1 'polypeptide(L)'
;QENIAIPVHEIKQPSTAFIQDEVVGIDTDAREVALADSAAVEYDYLLVGLGSQTAFFGIDGLEEHALTLKSLDDALNIHDNIQQAAREASTNDPAQVVIGGAGLSGIQTAGEVAEFRDEHNAPIDIHLVEGLDQVLPNSDPELQGALRKRLEAADVNIKCGEFIGEVDEETVYIGDEDELDYDVLVWTGGITGRDCMQDVDLDKDERNHRVHAEGNFQTEDERVFAIGDSALIDQPGDQPAPPTAQAAWQAAEVAGENLARAARGQPLKTWTHKDKGTVVSVGEKAVAHDVVNVPVETFGGLPAKLL
;
A
#
# COMPACT_ATOMS: atom_id res chain seq x y z
N GLN A 1 -12.76 5.85 13.14
CA GLN A 1 -11.69 6.86 13.10
C GLN A 1 -10.82 6.84 14.37
N GLU A 2 -11.39 6.90 15.58
CA GLU A 2 -10.61 7.02 16.84
C GLU A 2 -9.62 5.88 17.14
N ASN A 3 -9.80 4.68 16.57
CA ASN A 3 -8.95 3.51 16.87
C ASN A 3 -7.76 3.31 15.90
N ILE A 4 -7.62 4.14 14.87
CA ILE A 4 -6.67 3.91 13.75
C ILE A 4 -5.85 5.14 13.36
N ALA A 5 -6.03 6.26 14.04
CA ALA A 5 -5.27 7.48 13.83
C ALA A 5 -4.83 8.08 15.16
N ILE A 6 -3.62 8.64 15.20
CA ILE A 6 -3.08 9.37 16.36
C ILE A 6 -2.76 10.78 15.90
N PRO A 7 -3.28 11.84 16.56
CA PRO A 7 -2.96 13.20 16.17
C PRO A 7 -1.46 13.52 16.30
N VAL A 8 -0.86 14.12 15.26
CA VAL A 8 0.59 14.42 15.24
C VAL A 8 1.02 15.29 16.42
N HIS A 9 0.17 16.21 16.87
CA HIS A 9 0.47 17.09 18.00
C HIS A 9 0.64 16.35 19.34
N GLU A 10 0.13 15.12 19.47
CA GLU A 10 0.30 14.27 20.65
C GLU A 10 1.67 13.57 20.68
N ILE A 11 2.27 13.31 19.51
CA ILE A 11 3.52 12.55 19.38
C ILE A 11 4.75 13.42 19.10
N LYS A 12 4.56 14.61 18.52
CA LYS A 12 5.69 15.48 18.17
C LYS A 12 6.38 16.07 19.40
N GLN A 13 7.67 16.38 19.27
CA GLN A 13 8.36 17.17 20.28
C GLN A 13 7.81 18.61 20.33
N PRO A 14 7.84 19.30 21.49
CA PRO A 14 7.41 20.70 21.57
C PRO A 14 8.17 21.63 20.62
N SER A 15 9.45 21.34 20.37
CA SER A 15 10.32 22.10 19.46
C SER A 15 10.04 21.86 17.97
N THR A 16 9.23 20.86 17.62
CA THR A 16 8.88 20.57 16.22
C THR A 16 7.73 21.47 15.79
N ALA A 17 7.95 22.28 14.75
CA ALA A 17 6.86 22.94 14.04
C ALA A 17 6.12 21.90 13.19
N PHE A 18 4.79 21.88 13.27
CA PHE A 18 3.94 21.02 12.45
C PHE A 18 3.06 21.91 11.58
N ILE A 19 3.09 21.69 10.28
CA ILE A 19 2.28 22.37 9.28
C ILE A 19 1.38 21.29 8.69
N GLN A 20 0.07 21.47 8.78
CA GLN A 20 -0.91 20.58 8.17
C GLN A 20 -1.31 21.17 6.83
N ASP A 21 -0.74 20.64 5.76
CA ASP A 21 -0.94 21.08 4.38
C ASP A 21 -0.52 19.96 3.40
N GLU A 22 -0.83 20.12 2.13
CA GLU A 22 -0.44 19.22 1.05
C GLU A 22 0.82 19.74 0.34
N VAL A 23 1.78 18.84 0.13
CA VAL A 23 2.98 19.13 -0.68
C VAL A 23 2.62 19.00 -2.15
N VAL A 24 2.77 20.10 -2.90
CA VAL A 24 2.44 20.15 -4.34
C VAL A 24 3.66 20.22 -5.23
N GLY A 25 4.86 20.41 -4.67
CA GLY A 25 6.11 20.40 -5.42
C GLY A 25 7.33 20.60 -4.53
N ILE A 26 8.49 20.24 -5.06
CA ILE A 26 9.79 20.40 -4.41
C ILE A 26 10.77 20.97 -5.43
N ASP A 27 11.40 22.09 -5.09
CA ASP A 27 12.48 22.69 -5.88
C ASP A 27 13.80 22.44 -5.16
N THR A 28 14.61 21.51 -5.69
CA THR A 28 15.89 21.10 -5.11
C THR A 28 16.98 22.17 -5.28
N ASP A 29 16.93 22.94 -6.36
CA ASP A 29 17.86 24.04 -6.62
C ASP A 29 17.62 25.23 -5.68
N ALA A 30 16.36 25.65 -5.55
CA ALA A 30 15.95 26.73 -4.64
C ALA A 30 15.94 26.27 -3.17
N ARG A 31 15.85 24.95 -2.94
CA ARG A 31 15.69 24.30 -1.63
C ARG A 31 14.40 24.73 -0.93
N GLU A 32 13.30 24.57 -1.65
CA GLU A 32 11.97 24.98 -1.21
C GLU A 32 10.94 23.85 -1.43
N VAL A 33 10.05 23.67 -0.46
CA VAL A 33 8.87 22.80 -0.58
C VAL A 33 7.64 23.68 -0.78
N ALA A 34 6.98 23.51 -1.92
CA ALA A 34 5.73 24.20 -2.22
C ALA A 34 4.55 23.48 -1.55
N LEU A 35 3.70 24.27 -0.89
CA LEU A 35 2.49 23.80 -0.21
C LEU A 35 1.26 24.33 -0.93
N ALA A 36 0.14 23.61 -0.85
CA ALA A 36 -1.10 23.97 -1.53
C ALA A 36 -1.70 25.27 -0.99
N ASP A 37 -1.81 25.38 0.35
CA ASP A 37 -2.54 26.48 0.99
C ASP A 37 -1.62 27.47 1.74
N SER A 38 -0.46 27.00 2.21
CA SER A 38 0.49 27.76 3.03
C SER A 38 1.63 28.36 2.20
N ALA A 39 2.39 29.25 2.85
CA ALA A 39 3.66 29.71 2.29
C ALA A 39 4.63 28.53 2.16
N ALA A 40 5.41 28.55 1.08
CA ALA A 40 6.44 27.56 0.84
C ALA A 40 7.49 27.53 1.96
N VAL A 41 8.11 26.36 2.14
CA VAL A 41 9.04 26.10 3.25
C VAL A 41 10.44 25.89 2.70
N GLU A 42 11.35 26.81 3.02
CA GLU A 42 12.77 26.67 2.73
C GLU A 42 13.42 25.59 3.62
N TYR A 43 14.41 24.88 3.08
CA TYR A 43 15.13 23.85 3.82
C TYR A 43 16.66 23.90 3.63
N ASP A 44 17.39 23.44 4.65
CA ASP A 44 18.81 23.13 4.53
C ASP A 44 19.06 21.66 4.16
N TYR A 45 18.21 20.79 4.69
CA TYR A 45 18.13 19.35 4.45
C TYR A 45 16.66 18.92 4.44
N LEU A 46 16.32 17.99 3.56
CA LEU A 46 14.98 17.49 3.35
C LEU A 46 14.93 15.97 3.54
N LEU A 47 13.90 15.47 4.22
CA LEU A 47 13.56 14.05 4.26
C LEU A 47 12.18 13.85 3.63
N VAL A 48 12.14 13.24 2.45
CA VAL A 48 10.93 12.90 1.70
C VAL A 48 10.35 11.59 2.23
N GLY A 49 9.16 11.67 2.82
CA GLY A 49 8.42 10.53 3.37
C GLY A 49 6.92 10.63 3.05
N LEU A 50 6.58 10.93 1.80
CA LEU A 50 5.23 11.17 1.29
C LEU A 50 4.41 9.89 1.05
N GLY A 51 5.02 8.72 1.30
CA GLY A 51 4.44 7.42 0.98
C GLY A 51 4.33 7.19 -0.53
N SER A 52 3.31 6.44 -0.92
CA SER A 52 2.95 6.13 -2.31
C SER A 52 1.48 6.49 -2.58
N GLN A 53 1.12 6.52 -3.86
CA GLN A 53 -0.27 6.49 -4.34
C GLN A 53 -0.54 5.18 -5.11
N THR A 54 -1.78 5.01 -5.56
CA THR A 54 -2.19 3.85 -6.37
C THR A 54 -1.63 3.96 -7.77
N ALA A 55 -1.10 2.87 -8.32
CA ALA A 55 -0.69 2.81 -9.72
C ALA A 55 -1.79 2.17 -10.56
N PHE A 56 -2.28 2.88 -11.58
CA PHE A 56 -3.30 2.38 -12.51
C PHE A 56 -2.73 1.78 -13.81
N PHE A 57 -1.43 1.90 -14.02
CA PHE A 57 -0.69 1.32 -15.16
C PHE A 57 -1.21 1.70 -16.56
N GLY A 58 -1.99 2.78 -16.66
CA GLY A 58 -2.60 3.20 -17.94
C GLY A 58 -3.65 2.22 -18.45
N ILE A 59 -4.28 1.43 -17.56
CA ILE A 59 -5.42 0.58 -17.89
C ILE A 59 -6.63 1.49 -18.13
N ASP A 60 -7.21 1.41 -19.32
CA ASP A 60 -8.31 2.27 -19.73
C ASP A 60 -9.53 2.09 -18.81
N GLY A 61 -10.09 3.21 -18.33
CA GLY A 61 -11.24 3.29 -17.42
C GLY A 61 -10.99 2.85 -15.97
N LEU A 62 -9.87 2.21 -15.64
CA LEU A 62 -9.61 1.71 -14.29
C LEU A 62 -9.60 2.81 -13.22
N GLU A 63 -8.96 3.94 -13.49
CA GLU A 63 -8.91 5.08 -12.53
C GLU A 63 -10.27 5.77 -12.36
N GLU A 64 -11.12 5.75 -13.40
CA GLU A 64 -12.46 6.35 -13.36
C GLU A 64 -13.43 5.51 -12.54
N HIS A 65 -13.29 4.18 -12.61
CA HIS A 65 -14.29 3.26 -12.10
C HIS A 65 -13.89 2.53 -10.80
N ALA A 66 -12.60 2.35 -10.53
CA ALA A 66 -12.14 1.60 -9.36
C ALA A 66 -12.06 2.44 -8.08
N LEU A 67 -12.41 1.82 -6.96
CA LEU A 67 -12.11 2.32 -5.62
C LEU A 67 -10.66 2.01 -5.26
N THR A 68 -9.95 2.97 -4.68
CA THR A 68 -8.59 2.78 -4.13
C THR A 68 -8.62 2.37 -2.67
N LEU A 69 -7.49 1.90 -2.14
CA LEU A 69 -7.30 1.62 -0.71
C LEU A 69 -5.98 2.21 -0.20
N LYS A 70 -5.95 3.54 -0.03
CA LYS A 70 -4.78 4.31 0.42
C LYS A 70 -5.04 5.20 1.63
N SER A 71 -6.30 5.47 1.94
CA SER A 71 -6.70 6.35 3.04
C SER A 71 -7.80 5.73 3.91
N LEU A 72 -8.12 6.40 5.02
CA LEU A 72 -9.28 6.04 5.81
C LEU A 72 -10.58 6.32 5.05
N ASP A 73 -10.63 7.43 4.31
CA ASP A 73 -11.81 7.80 3.54
C ASP A 73 -12.05 6.79 2.42
N ASP A 74 -10.98 6.25 1.81
CA ASP A 74 -11.04 5.14 0.86
C ASP A 74 -11.70 3.90 1.48
N ALA A 75 -11.24 3.50 2.68
CA ALA A 75 -11.78 2.32 3.37
C ALA A 75 -13.26 2.51 3.75
N LEU A 76 -13.66 3.72 4.17
CA LEU A 76 -15.06 4.05 4.45
C LEU A 76 -15.90 4.03 3.16
N ASN A 77 -15.37 4.57 2.07
CA ASN A 77 -16.04 4.57 0.77
C ASN A 77 -16.25 3.13 0.25
N ILE A 78 -15.24 2.26 0.36
CA ILE A 78 -15.37 0.83 0.04
C ILE A 78 -16.46 0.18 0.89
N HIS A 79 -16.46 0.43 2.21
CA HIS A 79 -17.47 -0.12 3.11
C HIS A 79 -18.90 0.30 2.72
N ASP A 80 -19.09 1.58 2.43
CA ASP A 80 -20.39 2.14 2.06
C ASP A 80 -20.90 1.57 0.72
N ASN A 81 -20.02 1.45 -0.28
CA ASN A 81 -20.36 0.86 -1.59
C ASN A 81 -20.72 -0.63 -1.46
N ILE A 82 -19.93 -1.42 -0.72
CA ILE A 82 -20.24 -2.83 -0.47
C ILE A 82 -21.58 -2.97 0.26
N GLN A 83 -21.83 -2.14 1.26
CA GLN A 83 -23.09 -2.16 2.00
C GLN A 83 -24.28 -1.77 1.11
N GLN A 84 -24.09 -0.82 0.19
CA GLN A 84 -25.13 -0.44 -0.76
C GLN A 84 -25.41 -1.56 -1.76
N ALA A 85 -24.39 -2.09 -2.43
CA ALA A 85 -24.53 -3.18 -3.38
C ALA A 85 -25.22 -4.40 -2.74
N ALA A 86 -24.83 -4.76 -1.51
CA ALA A 86 -25.46 -5.83 -0.74
C ALA A 86 -26.97 -5.62 -0.47
N ARG A 87 -27.43 -4.36 -0.34
CA ARG A 87 -28.85 -4.03 -0.10
C ARG A 87 -29.67 -4.10 -1.38
N GLU A 88 -29.06 -3.81 -2.51
CA GLU A 88 -29.70 -3.80 -3.83
C GLU A 88 -29.74 -5.20 -4.45
N ALA A 89 -28.77 -6.05 -4.11
CA ALA A 89 -28.67 -7.43 -4.54
C ALA A 89 -29.69 -8.38 -3.90
N SER A 90 -29.82 -9.57 -4.50
CA SER A 90 -30.67 -10.66 -4.03
C SER A 90 -29.96 -12.00 -4.14
N THR A 91 -30.46 -13.05 -3.48
CA THR A 91 -29.83 -14.39 -3.59
C THR A 91 -29.80 -14.96 -5.02
N ASN A 92 -30.70 -14.50 -5.92
CA ASN A 92 -30.70 -14.93 -7.32
C ASN A 92 -29.89 -14.00 -8.23
N ASP A 93 -29.44 -12.87 -7.69
CA ASP A 93 -28.76 -11.80 -8.39
C ASP A 93 -27.82 -11.10 -7.38
N PRO A 94 -26.76 -11.82 -6.95
CA PRO A 94 -25.86 -11.33 -5.91
C PRO A 94 -24.96 -10.21 -6.45
N ALA A 95 -24.60 -9.28 -5.57
CA ALA A 95 -23.66 -8.21 -5.91
C ALA A 95 -22.29 -8.79 -6.25
N GLN A 96 -21.71 -8.36 -7.36
CA GLN A 96 -20.40 -8.77 -7.83
C GLN A 96 -19.34 -7.80 -7.31
N VAL A 97 -18.49 -8.26 -6.38
CA VAL A 97 -17.37 -7.48 -5.85
C VAL A 97 -16.08 -8.00 -6.43
N VAL A 98 -15.41 -7.17 -7.23
CA VAL A 98 -14.12 -7.50 -7.86
C VAL A 98 -13.00 -6.77 -7.13
N ILE A 99 -11.99 -7.52 -6.71
CA ILE A 99 -10.74 -7.00 -6.14
C ILE A 99 -9.62 -7.28 -7.14
N GLY A 100 -9.04 -6.21 -7.70
CA GLY A 100 -7.89 -6.29 -8.59
C GLY A 100 -6.56 -6.24 -7.83
N GLY A 101 -5.69 -7.20 -8.10
CA GLY A 101 -4.41 -7.45 -7.43
C GLY A 101 -4.56 -8.41 -6.26
N ALA A 102 -3.82 -9.52 -6.28
CA ALA A 102 -3.73 -10.48 -5.17
C ALA A 102 -2.44 -10.31 -4.35
N GLY A 103 -1.96 -9.07 -4.20
CA GLY A 103 -0.98 -8.71 -3.18
C GLY A 103 -1.57 -8.74 -1.76
N LEU A 104 -0.78 -8.33 -0.77
CA LEU A 104 -1.22 -8.30 0.63
C LEU A 104 -2.56 -7.57 0.82
N SER A 105 -2.67 -6.33 0.30
CA SER A 105 -3.89 -5.51 0.44
C SER A 105 -5.11 -6.15 -0.20
N GLY A 106 -4.98 -6.71 -1.41
CA GLY A 106 -6.11 -7.36 -2.09
C GLY A 106 -6.58 -8.63 -1.40
N ILE A 107 -5.65 -9.46 -0.90
CA ILE A 107 -5.98 -10.66 -0.11
C ILE A 107 -6.72 -10.28 1.16
N GLN A 108 -6.24 -9.28 1.90
CA GLN A 108 -6.88 -8.81 3.12
C GLN A 108 -8.26 -8.24 2.81
N THR A 109 -8.38 -7.40 1.77
CA THR A 109 -9.66 -6.83 1.33
C THR A 109 -10.67 -7.92 1.01
N ALA A 110 -10.31 -8.89 0.16
CA ALA A 110 -11.20 -10.00 -0.19
C ALA A 110 -11.65 -10.80 1.05
N GLY A 111 -10.74 -11.02 2.01
CA GLY A 111 -11.07 -11.68 3.27
C GLY A 111 -12.06 -10.90 4.14
N GLU A 112 -11.87 -9.58 4.28
CA GLU A 112 -12.78 -8.70 5.04
C GLU A 112 -14.17 -8.59 4.36
N VAL A 113 -14.23 -8.56 3.02
CA VAL A 113 -15.51 -8.59 2.30
C VAL A 113 -16.22 -9.93 2.52
N ALA A 114 -15.50 -11.06 2.50
CA ALA A 114 -16.07 -12.37 2.77
C ALA A 114 -16.64 -12.47 4.19
N GLU A 115 -15.92 -11.90 5.17
CA GLU A 115 -16.41 -11.82 6.54
C GLU A 115 -17.67 -10.96 6.65
N PHE A 116 -17.66 -9.75 6.08
CA PHE A 116 -18.84 -8.89 6.05
C PHE A 116 -20.05 -9.61 5.45
N ARG A 117 -19.85 -10.30 4.33
CA ARG A 117 -20.88 -11.11 3.65
C ARG A 117 -21.48 -12.16 4.60
N ASP A 118 -20.62 -12.93 5.26
CA ASP A 118 -21.03 -14.05 6.12
C ASP A 118 -21.74 -13.54 7.40
N GLU A 119 -21.22 -12.49 8.02
CA GLU A 119 -21.82 -11.88 9.22
C GLU A 119 -23.22 -11.32 8.95
N HIS A 120 -23.40 -10.67 7.78
CA HIS A 120 -24.63 -10.00 7.42
C HIS A 120 -25.58 -10.88 6.58
N ASN A 121 -25.16 -12.10 6.22
CA ASN A 121 -25.84 -12.94 5.23
C ASN A 121 -26.15 -12.17 3.94
N ALA A 122 -25.20 -11.34 3.49
CA ALA A 122 -25.36 -10.51 2.31
C ALA A 122 -25.20 -11.36 1.03
N PRO A 123 -26.03 -11.14 -0.01
CA PRO A 123 -25.88 -11.82 -1.29
C PRO A 123 -24.74 -11.15 -2.10
N ILE A 124 -23.49 -11.53 -1.82
CA ILE A 124 -22.29 -11.02 -2.50
C ILE A 124 -21.46 -12.18 -3.05
N ASP A 125 -21.06 -12.10 -4.31
CA ASP A 125 -20.00 -12.90 -4.90
C ASP A 125 -18.70 -12.10 -4.97
N ILE A 126 -17.59 -12.73 -4.59
CA ILE A 126 -16.29 -12.06 -4.44
C ILE A 126 -15.31 -12.66 -5.44
N HIS A 127 -14.68 -11.80 -6.24
CA HIS A 127 -13.66 -12.19 -7.21
C HIS A 127 -12.34 -11.49 -6.89
N LEU A 128 -11.25 -12.26 -6.77
CA LEU A 128 -9.89 -11.74 -6.60
C LEU A 128 -9.11 -12.03 -7.88
N VAL A 129 -8.74 -10.98 -8.61
CA VAL A 129 -8.10 -11.04 -9.93
C VAL A 129 -6.64 -10.64 -9.83
N GLU A 130 -5.73 -11.44 -10.36
CA GLU A 130 -4.28 -11.21 -10.34
C GLU A 130 -3.63 -11.56 -11.68
N GLY A 131 -2.77 -10.67 -12.17
CA GLY A 131 -2.08 -10.86 -13.44
C GLY A 131 -1.01 -11.94 -13.42
N LEU A 132 -0.42 -12.19 -12.25
CA LEU A 132 0.59 -13.23 -12.06
C LEU A 132 -0.04 -14.58 -11.68
N ASP A 133 0.76 -15.65 -11.80
CA ASP A 133 0.28 -17.03 -11.68
C ASP A 133 -0.25 -17.42 -10.29
N GLN A 134 0.07 -16.63 -9.25
CA GLN A 134 -0.22 -16.97 -7.86
C GLN A 134 -0.68 -15.75 -7.05
N VAL A 135 -1.55 -16.01 -6.07
CA VAL A 135 -1.82 -15.05 -4.99
C VAL A 135 -0.54 -14.80 -4.21
N LEU A 136 -0.36 -13.58 -3.71
CA LEU A 136 0.86 -13.09 -3.08
C LEU A 136 2.10 -13.43 -3.94
N PRO A 137 2.19 -12.87 -5.15
CA PRO A 137 3.23 -13.24 -6.11
C PRO A 137 4.64 -13.02 -5.56
N ASN A 138 5.61 -13.77 -6.08
CA ASN A 138 7.02 -13.75 -5.67
C ASN A 138 7.29 -14.11 -4.19
N SER A 139 6.33 -14.75 -3.52
CA SER A 139 6.47 -15.24 -2.14
C SER A 139 6.67 -16.76 -2.09
N ASP A 140 6.92 -17.28 -0.88
CA ASP A 140 7.11 -18.71 -0.66
C ASP A 140 5.88 -19.54 -1.12
N PRO A 141 6.08 -20.62 -1.91
CA PRO A 141 4.98 -21.42 -2.44
C PRO A 141 4.07 -22.05 -1.38
N GLU A 142 4.59 -22.41 -0.19
CA GLU A 142 3.76 -22.95 0.89
C GLU A 142 2.82 -21.87 1.44
N LEU A 143 3.34 -20.64 1.59
CA LEU A 143 2.52 -19.48 1.97
C LEU A 143 1.43 -19.19 0.94
N GLN A 144 1.79 -19.15 -0.35
CA GLN A 144 0.84 -18.92 -1.44
C GLN A 144 -0.28 -19.97 -1.44
N GLY A 145 0.07 -21.25 -1.32
CA GLY A 145 -0.91 -22.33 -1.24
C GLY A 145 -1.80 -22.25 0.01
N ALA A 146 -1.25 -21.84 1.16
CA ALA A 146 -2.00 -21.65 2.39
C ALA A 146 -2.98 -20.47 2.33
N LEU A 147 -2.62 -19.38 1.63
CA LEU A 147 -3.46 -18.22 1.40
C LEU A 147 -4.60 -18.55 0.43
N ARG A 148 -4.27 -19.13 -0.73
CA ARG A 148 -5.26 -19.59 -1.72
C ARG A 148 -6.32 -20.47 -1.08
N LYS A 149 -5.91 -21.51 -0.33
CA LYS A 149 -6.85 -22.42 0.35
C LYS A 149 -7.76 -21.71 1.33
N ARG A 150 -7.29 -20.66 2.01
CA ARG A 150 -8.09 -19.89 2.97
C ARG A 150 -9.11 -18.99 2.26
N LEU A 151 -8.70 -18.32 1.19
CA LEU A 151 -9.59 -17.51 0.35
C LEU A 151 -10.68 -18.37 -0.30
N GLU A 152 -10.30 -19.52 -0.88
CA GLU A 152 -11.26 -20.48 -1.45
C GLU A 152 -12.22 -21.04 -0.38
N ALA A 153 -11.73 -21.29 0.84
CA ALA A 153 -12.58 -21.73 1.96
C ALA A 153 -13.48 -20.62 2.52
N ALA A 154 -13.24 -19.36 2.15
CA ALA A 154 -14.10 -18.22 2.41
C ALA A 154 -14.99 -17.91 1.19
N ASP A 155 -15.12 -18.83 0.24
CA ASP A 155 -15.90 -18.68 -0.99
C ASP A 155 -15.52 -17.42 -1.79
N VAL A 156 -14.20 -17.15 -1.89
CA VAL A 156 -13.63 -16.15 -2.80
C VAL A 156 -13.21 -16.84 -4.10
N ASN A 157 -13.70 -16.34 -5.23
CA ASN A 157 -13.31 -16.80 -6.56
C ASN A 157 -11.97 -16.18 -6.94
N ILE A 158 -10.93 -17.00 -7.17
CA ILE A 158 -9.58 -16.52 -7.47
C ILE A 158 -9.27 -16.72 -8.95
N LYS A 159 -8.97 -15.64 -9.67
CA LYS A 159 -8.49 -15.65 -11.06
C LYS A 159 -7.06 -15.14 -11.10
N CYS A 160 -6.11 -16.01 -11.44
CA CYS A 160 -4.69 -15.68 -11.55
C CYS A 160 -4.19 -15.93 -12.97
N GLY A 161 -3.14 -15.22 -13.39
CA GLY A 161 -2.42 -15.43 -14.65
C GLY A 161 -2.86 -14.53 -15.81
N GLU A 162 -3.84 -13.65 -15.59
CA GLU A 162 -4.31 -12.71 -16.61
C GLU A 162 -4.58 -11.33 -16.01
N PHE A 163 -4.10 -10.29 -16.71
CA PHE A 163 -4.22 -8.91 -16.27
C PHE A 163 -5.59 -8.34 -16.63
N ILE A 164 -6.10 -7.45 -15.78
CA ILE A 164 -7.17 -6.53 -16.16
C ILE A 164 -6.61 -5.60 -17.23
N GLY A 165 -7.25 -5.55 -18.39
CA GLY A 165 -6.81 -4.78 -19.56
C GLY A 165 -7.62 -3.50 -19.79
N GLU A 166 -8.89 -3.52 -19.41
CA GLU A 166 -9.84 -2.42 -19.57
C GLU A 166 -10.95 -2.55 -18.52
N VAL A 167 -11.54 -1.43 -18.12
CA VAL A 167 -12.72 -1.36 -17.25
C VAL A 167 -13.68 -0.35 -17.83
N ASP A 168 -14.96 -0.71 -17.95
CA ASP A 168 -16.03 0.25 -18.24
C ASP A 168 -16.99 0.38 -17.04
N GLU A 169 -18.15 1.03 -17.23
CA GLU A 169 -19.12 1.31 -16.17
C GLU A 169 -19.67 0.05 -15.48
N GLU A 170 -19.72 -1.10 -16.17
CA GLU A 170 -20.37 -2.32 -15.67
C GLU A 170 -19.47 -3.56 -15.71
N THR A 171 -18.39 -3.55 -16.51
CA THR A 171 -17.59 -4.75 -16.81
C THR A 171 -16.08 -4.52 -16.64
N VAL A 172 -15.40 -5.52 -16.07
CA VAL A 172 -13.94 -5.65 -16.02
C VAL A 172 -13.50 -6.66 -17.09
N TYR A 173 -12.64 -6.23 -18.02
CA TYR A 173 -12.09 -7.06 -19.10
C TYR A 173 -10.73 -7.62 -18.69
N ILE A 174 -10.59 -8.95 -18.75
CA ILE A 174 -9.44 -9.70 -18.24
C ILE A 174 -8.87 -10.57 -19.36
N GLY A 175 -7.59 -10.36 -19.68
CA GLY A 175 -6.97 -11.04 -20.82
C GLY A 175 -7.68 -10.72 -22.14
N ASP A 176 -7.74 -11.70 -23.04
CA ASP A 176 -8.33 -11.54 -24.38
C ASP A 176 -9.79 -12.02 -24.47
N GLU A 177 -10.26 -12.84 -23.53
CA GLU A 177 -11.53 -13.58 -23.68
C GLU A 177 -12.46 -13.51 -22.46
N ASP A 178 -11.99 -13.04 -21.30
CA ASP A 178 -12.77 -13.05 -20.06
C ASP A 178 -13.31 -11.67 -19.70
N GLU A 179 -14.57 -11.64 -19.29
CA GLU A 179 -15.31 -10.45 -18.86
C GLU A 179 -15.99 -10.76 -17.53
N LEU A 180 -15.95 -9.82 -16.58
CA LEU A 180 -16.64 -9.92 -15.29
C LEU A 180 -17.47 -8.67 -15.05
N ASP A 181 -18.78 -8.83 -14.94
CA ASP A 181 -19.66 -7.77 -14.45
C ASP A 181 -19.32 -7.45 -12.99
N TYR A 182 -19.41 -6.18 -12.59
CA TYR A 182 -19.13 -5.75 -11.23
C TYR A 182 -20.11 -4.67 -10.74
N ASP A 183 -20.43 -4.72 -9.45
CA ASP A 183 -21.12 -3.64 -8.73
C ASP A 183 -20.11 -2.80 -7.92
N VAL A 184 -19.02 -3.42 -7.47
CA VAL A 184 -17.94 -2.75 -6.73
C VAL A 184 -16.59 -3.28 -7.22
N LEU A 185 -15.75 -2.38 -7.72
CA LEU A 185 -14.37 -2.68 -8.09
C LEU A 185 -13.41 -2.02 -7.09
N VAL A 186 -12.56 -2.81 -6.44
CA VAL A 186 -11.48 -2.32 -5.57
C VAL A 186 -10.14 -2.62 -6.19
N TRP A 187 -9.35 -1.60 -6.48
CA TRP A 187 -8.03 -1.74 -7.09
C TRP A 187 -6.89 -1.66 -6.06
N THR A 188 -6.10 -2.74 -6.01
CA THR A 188 -4.94 -2.90 -5.12
C THR A 188 -3.69 -3.39 -5.85
N GLY A 189 -3.71 -3.39 -7.19
CA GLY A 189 -2.69 -4.04 -8.03
C GLY A 189 -1.32 -3.37 -8.09
N GLY A 190 -1.16 -2.16 -7.54
CA GLY A 190 0.13 -1.49 -7.58
C GLY A 190 0.22 -0.16 -6.85
N ILE A 191 1.46 0.28 -6.64
CA ILE A 191 1.79 1.56 -6.03
C ILE A 191 2.78 2.32 -6.90
N THR A 192 2.71 3.65 -6.88
CA THR A 192 3.63 4.55 -7.56
C THR A 192 3.97 5.75 -6.66
N GLY A 193 5.04 6.47 -7.00
CA GLY A 193 5.42 7.74 -6.36
C GLY A 193 4.31 8.78 -6.48
N ARG A 194 4.33 9.79 -5.60
CA ARG A 194 3.35 10.88 -5.59
C ARG A 194 3.55 11.83 -6.76
N ASP A 195 2.47 12.39 -7.31
CA ASP A 195 2.51 13.32 -8.45
C ASP A 195 3.37 14.56 -8.17
N CYS A 196 3.38 15.06 -6.94
CA CYS A 196 4.22 16.19 -6.53
C CYS A 196 5.74 15.91 -6.62
N MET A 197 6.14 14.65 -6.83
CA MET A 197 7.53 14.25 -7.08
C MET A 197 7.85 14.10 -8.56
N GLN A 198 6.86 14.09 -9.47
CA GLN A 198 7.04 13.75 -10.88
C GLN A 198 8.03 14.68 -11.58
N ASP A 199 7.94 15.99 -11.32
CA ASP A 199 8.77 17.02 -11.97
C ASP A 199 10.00 17.44 -11.14
N VAL A 200 10.19 16.85 -9.96
CA VAL A 200 11.36 17.13 -9.11
C VAL A 200 12.63 16.60 -9.77
N ASP A 201 13.70 17.40 -9.85
CA ASP A 201 14.99 17.01 -10.43
C ASP A 201 15.77 16.10 -9.48
N LEU A 202 15.35 14.83 -9.44
CA LEU A 202 15.95 13.73 -8.70
C LEU A 202 15.81 12.44 -9.52
N ASP A 203 16.80 11.57 -9.42
CA ASP A 203 16.76 10.24 -10.01
C ASP A 203 15.59 9.41 -9.44
N LYS A 204 14.78 8.87 -10.35
CA LYS A 204 13.52 8.17 -10.06
C LYS A 204 13.38 6.99 -11.00
N ASP A 205 12.76 5.94 -10.50
CA ASP A 205 12.42 4.79 -11.33
C ASP A 205 11.40 5.18 -12.42
N GLU A 206 11.71 4.81 -13.65
CA GLU A 206 10.90 5.17 -14.83
C GLU A 206 9.49 4.56 -14.79
N ARG A 207 9.30 3.44 -14.07
CA ARG A 207 8.03 2.68 -14.09
C ARG A 207 7.10 3.05 -12.95
N ASN A 208 7.64 3.32 -11.76
CA ASN A 208 6.85 3.59 -10.55
C ASN A 208 7.15 4.94 -9.90
N HIS A 209 8.01 5.77 -10.50
CA HIS A 209 8.27 7.16 -10.09
C HIS A 209 8.72 7.36 -8.63
N ARG A 210 9.19 6.30 -7.96
CA ARG A 210 9.80 6.40 -6.64
C ARG A 210 11.25 6.82 -6.77
N VAL A 211 11.71 7.63 -5.81
CA VAL A 211 13.06 8.22 -5.82
C VAL A 211 14.11 7.16 -5.52
N HIS A 212 15.24 7.16 -6.23
CA HIS A 212 16.38 6.31 -5.88
C HIS A 212 17.10 6.87 -4.64
N ALA A 213 17.33 6.01 -3.65
CA ALA A 213 18.06 6.37 -2.44
C ALA A 213 19.05 5.28 -2.06
N GLU A 214 20.24 5.68 -1.63
CA GLU A 214 21.24 4.75 -1.13
C GLU A 214 20.80 4.09 0.19
N GLY A 215 21.52 3.05 0.64
CA GLY A 215 21.26 2.41 1.94
C GLY A 215 21.47 3.33 3.16
N ASN A 216 21.94 4.56 2.98
CA ASN A 216 22.00 5.62 4.00
C ASN A 216 20.86 6.65 3.87
N PHE A 217 19.91 6.40 2.96
CA PHE A 217 18.73 7.20 2.59
C PHE A 217 19.00 8.48 1.79
N GLN A 218 20.25 8.78 1.46
CA GLN A 218 20.61 9.94 0.64
C GLN A 218 20.25 9.68 -0.83
N THR A 219 19.74 10.72 -1.51
CA THR A 219 19.50 10.70 -2.96
C THR A 219 20.74 11.20 -3.70
N GLU A 220 20.67 11.43 -5.02
CA GLU A 220 21.77 12.07 -5.75
C GLU A 220 22.05 13.51 -5.29
N ASP A 221 21.05 14.20 -4.74
CA ASP A 221 21.27 15.44 -3.99
C ASP A 221 21.63 15.09 -2.54
N GLU A 222 22.85 15.47 -2.14
CA GLU A 222 23.37 15.22 -0.80
C GLU A 222 22.53 15.84 0.34
N ARG A 223 21.64 16.78 0.03
CA ARG A 223 20.74 17.45 0.98
C ARG A 223 19.36 16.83 1.05
N VAL A 224 19.01 15.97 0.10
CA VAL A 224 17.70 15.32 0.03
C VAL A 224 17.86 13.85 0.38
N PHE A 225 17.05 13.43 1.35
CA PHE A 225 16.93 12.06 1.79
C PHE A 225 15.52 11.57 1.48
N ALA A 226 15.34 10.27 1.23
CA ALA A 226 14.03 9.70 0.96
C ALA A 226 13.84 8.36 1.69
N ILE A 227 12.62 8.12 2.19
CA ILE A 227 12.30 6.96 3.03
C ILE A 227 10.95 6.33 2.69
N GLY A 228 10.81 5.05 3.01
CA GLY A 228 9.57 4.30 2.90
C GLY A 228 9.14 4.15 1.45
N ASP A 229 7.84 4.15 1.22
CA ASP A 229 7.29 3.96 -0.12
C ASP A 229 7.62 5.09 -1.10
N SER A 230 8.11 6.25 -0.63
CA SER A 230 8.57 7.33 -1.51
C SER A 230 9.85 7.00 -2.27
N ALA A 231 10.61 5.99 -1.81
CA ALA A 231 11.93 5.69 -2.34
C ALA A 231 12.16 4.20 -2.61
N LEU A 232 12.98 3.91 -3.63
CA LEU A 232 13.65 2.62 -3.79
C LEU A 232 14.98 2.70 -3.05
N ILE A 233 15.02 2.13 -1.85
CA ILE A 233 16.18 2.19 -0.96
C ILE A 233 17.07 0.99 -1.22
N ASP A 234 18.32 1.23 -1.60
CA ASP A 234 19.30 0.19 -1.88
C ASP A 234 19.49 -0.75 -0.67
N GLN A 235 19.61 -2.04 -0.97
CA GLN A 235 19.93 -3.09 -0.01
C GLN A 235 21.10 -3.95 -0.51
N PRO A 236 21.78 -4.71 0.37
CA PRO A 236 22.72 -5.72 -0.09
C PRO A 236 22.04 -6.72 -1.04
N GLY A 237 22.49 -6.76 -2.30
CA GLY A 237 21.90 -7.58 -3.36
C GLY A 237 21.38 -6.71 -4.51
N ASP A 238 20.48 -7.26 -5.32
CA ASP A 238 19.94 -6.59 -6.52
C ASP A 238 18.53 -5.98 -6.29
N GLN A 239 17.91 -6.25 -5.14
CA GLN A 239 16.55 -5.82 -4.83
C GLN A 239 16.55 -4.69 -3.81
N PRO A 240 15.73 -3.64 -4.00
CA PRO A 240 15.57 -2.58 -3.01
C PRO A 240 14.78 -3.07 -1.79
N ALA A 241 14.73 -2.24 -0.75
CA ALA A 241 13.90 -2.52 0.42
C ALA A 241 12.41 -2.65 0.04
N PRO A 242 11.67 -3.59 0.65
CA PRO A 242 10.27 -3.80 0.32
C PRO A 242 9.41 -2.61 0.78
N PRO A 243 8.37 -2.21 0.01
CA PRO A 243 7.46 -1.12 0.36
C PRO A 243 6.47 -1.56 1.44
N THR A 244 6.95 -1.66 2.67
CA THR A 244 6.14 -2.10 3.82
C THR A 244 6.26 -1.13 4.99
N ALA A 245 5.20 -1.07 5.80
CA ALA A 245 5.22 -0.33 7.06
C ALA A 245 6.35 -0.82 8.00
N GLN A 246 6.65 -2.12 7.99
CA GLN A 246 7.74 -2.70 8.78
C GLN A 246 9.10 -2.12 8.36
N ALA A 247 9.38 -2.10 7.05
CA ALA A 247 10.62 -1.54 6.52
C ALA A 247 10.72 -0.04 6.79
N ALA A 248 9.66 0.72 6.54
CA ALA A 248 9.62 2.16 6.81
C ALA A 248 9.87 2.47 8.30
N TRP A 249 9.24 1.71 9.20
CA TRP A 249 9.42 1.88 10.65
C TRP A 249 10.86 1.56 11.10
N GLN A 250 11.44 0.46 10.62
CA GLN A 250 12.84 0.12 10.92
C GLN A 250 13.83 1.15 10.38
N ALA A 251 13.54 1.71 9.19
CA ALA A 251 14.37 2.71 8.53
C ALA A 251 14.31 4.07 9.23
N ALA A 252 13.16 4.45 9.81
CA ALA A 252 12.90 5.80 10.31
C ALA A 252 13.92 6.29 11.34
N GLU A 253 14.36 5.41 12.26
CA GLU A 253 15.36 5.77 13.26
C GLU A 253 16.71 6.13 12.62
N VAL A 254 17.15 5.33 11.64
CA VAL A 254 18.44 5.54 10.97
C VAL A 254 18.38 6.74 10.02
N ALA A 255 17.27 6.91 9.28
CA ALA A 255 17.08 8.06 8.39
C ALA A 255 17.06 9.38 9.16
N GLY A 256 16.33 9.45 10.27
CA GLY A 256 16.32 10.63 11.14
C GLY A 256 17.71 10.92 11.75
N GLU A 257 18.45 9.89 12.16
CA GLU A 257 19.83 10.06 12.64
C GLU A 257 20.75 10.56 11.53
N ASN A 258 20.61 10.04 10.30
CA ASN A 258 21.43 10.44 9.15
C ASN A 258 21.17 11.89 8.73
N LEU A 259 19.93 12.35 8.73
CA LEU A 259 19.60 13.76 8.47
C LEU A 259 20.31 14.67 9.50
N ALA A 260 20.30 14.29 10.78
CA ALA A 260 21.00 15.03 11.83
C ALA A 260 22.54 14.94 11.72
N ARG A 261 23.08 13.81 11.25
CA ARG A 261 24.52 13.63 10.98
C ARG A 261 24.96 14.51 9.80
N ALA A 262 24.20 14.51 8.71
CA ALA A 262 24.46 15.33 7.53
C ALA A 262 24.54 16.82 7.91
N ALA A 263 23.55 17.32 8.66
CA ALA A 263 23.54 18.70 9.15
C ALA A 263 24.73 19.07 10.05
N ARG A 264 25.42 18.08 10.63
CA ARG A 264 26.60 18.25 11.49
C ARG A 264 27.92 17.90 10.78
N GLY A 265 27.90 17.56 9.49
CA GLY A 265 29.08 17.09 8.76
C GLY A 265 29.65 15.78 9.31
N GLN A 266 28.81 14.90 9.84
CA GLN A 266 29.20 13.61 10.40
C GLN A 266 28.99 12.48 9.38
N PRO A 267 29.80 11.41 9.42
CA PRO A 267 29.61 10.25 8.56
C PRO A 267 28.21 9.63 8.73
N LEU A 268 27.55 9.33 7.61
CA LEU A 268 26.24 8.67 7.59
C LEU A 268 26.36 7.18 7.98
N LYS A 269 25.26 6.61 8.45
CA LYS A 269 25.11 5.18 8.74
C LYS A 269 24.39 4.48 7.60
N THR A 270 24.78 3.25 7.31
CA THR A 270 24.04 2.38 6.40
C THR A 270 22.99 1.59 7.18
N TRP A 271 21.79 1.46 6.62
CA TRP A 271 20.71 0.63 7.09
C TRP A 271 20.59 -0.64 6.23
N THR A 272 20.16 -1.73 6.86
CA THR A 272 19.82 -2.97 6.17
C THR A 272 18.52 -3.49 6.75
N HIS A 273 17.55 -3.74 5.90
CA HIS A 273 16.26 -4.29 6.24
C HIS A 273 16.42 -5.66 6.92
N LYS A 274 15.70 -5.86 8.00
CA LYS A 274 15.59 -7.15 8.67
C LYS A 274 14.13 -7.57 8.64
N ASP A 275 13.81 -8.49 7.75
CA ASP A 275 12.49 -9.07 7.69
C ASP A 275 12.19 -9.81 9.00
N LYS A 276 11.11 -9.43 9.67
CA LYS A 276 10.61 -10.07 10.90
C LYS A 276 9.49 -11.07 10.62
N GLY A 277 9.21 -11.35 9.35
CA GLY A 277 8.04 -12.09 8.92
C GLY A 277 6.84 -11.18 8.72
N THR A 278 5.80 -11.75 8.11
CA THR A 278 4.54 -11.07 7.81
C THR A 278 3.37 -11.93 8.25
N VAL A 279 2.34 -11.29 8.82
CA VAL A 279 1.04 -11.90 9.09
C VAL A 279 0.04 -11.30 8.15
N VAL A 280 -0.59 -12.16 7.35
CA VAL A 280 -1.62 -11.78 6.38
C VAL A 280 -2.96 -12.22 6.94
N SER A 281 -3.85 -11.26 7.22
CA SER A 281 -5.23 -11.55 7.60
C SER A 281 -6.05 -12.00 6.39
N VAL A 282 -7.01 -12.88 6.64
CA VAL A 282 -8.11 -13.27 5.74
C VAL A 282 -9.35 -13.33 6.63
N GLY A 283 -10.02 -12.19 6.78
CA GLY A 283 -10.99 -11.96 7.86
C GLY A 283 -10.36 -12.09 9.25
N GLU A 284 -11.09 -12.63 10.24
CA GLU A 284 -10.58 -12.86 11.61
C GLU A 284 -9.40 -13.85 11.69
N LYS A 285 -9.13 -14.62 10.62
CA LYS A 285 -8.08 -15.64 10.60
C LYS A 285 -6.82 -15.09 9.95
N ALA A 286 -5.66 -15.47 10.46
CA ALA A 286 -4.39 -15.04 9.91
C ALA A 286 -3.55 -16.20 9.34
N VAL A 287 -2.69 -15.87 8.39
CA VAL A 287 -1.58 -16.69 7.92
C VAL A 287 -0.30 -16.00 8.34
N ALA A 288 0.55 -16.69 9.09
CA ALA A 288 1.85 -16.17 9.49
C ALA A 288 2.94 -16.84 8.64
N HIS A 289 3.91 -16.05 8.17
CA HIS A 289 5.12 -16.53 7.50
C HIS A 289 6.36 -15.92 8.14
N ASP A 290 7.37 -16.75 8.41
CA ASP A 290 8.59 -16.41 9.15
C ASP A 290 8.39 -15.79 10.54
N VAL A 291 7.19 -15.97 11.10
CA VAL A 291 6.87 -15.72 12.50
C VAL A 291 7.14 -16.99 13.31
N VAL A 292 7.66 -16.84 14.53
CA VAL A 292 7.78 -17.95 15.50
C VAL A 292 6.45 -18.74 15.57
N ASN A 293 6.50 -20.05 15.29
CA ASN A 293 5.40 -21.04 15.22
C ASN A 293 4.36 -20.95 16.37
N VAL A 294 3.46 -19.98 16.30
CA VAL A 294 2.31 -19.83 17.22
C VAL A 294 1.10 -19.41 16.38
N PRO A 295 -0.08 -20.02 16.56
CA PRO A 295 -1.30 -19.56 15.90
C PRO A 295 -1.56 -18.07 16.21
N VAL A 296 -1.80 -17.27 15.16
CA VAL A 296 -1.98 -15.82 15.25
C VAL A 296 -3.45 -15.48 14.95
N GLU A 297 -4.14 -14.87 15.91
CA GLU A 297 -5.41 -14.18 15.70
C GLU A 297 -5.12 -12.74 15.24
N THR A 298 -5.91 -12.21 14.30
CA THR A 298 -5.63 -10.94 13.60
C THR A 298 -5.73 -9.71 14.51
N PHE A 299 -6.64 -9.72 15.48
CA PHE A 299 -6.79 -8.65 16.46
C PHE A 299 -6.61 -9.17 17.90
N GLY A 300 -5.70 -8.54 18.65
CA GLY A 300 -5.59 -8.72 20.11
C GLY A 300 -4.71 -9.88 20.57
N GLY A 301 -4.33 -10.81 19.68
CA GLY A 301 -3.41 -11.90 19.99
C GLY A 301 -1.99 -11.42 20.38
N LEU A 302 -1.39 -12.05 21.40
CA LEU A 302 -0.02 -11.76 21.84
C LEU A 302 1.04 -11.79 20.71
N PRO A 303 0.98 -12.72 19.73
CA PRO A 303 1.89 -12.73 18.58
C PRO A 303 1.66 -11.56 17.60
N ALA A 304 0.41 -11.16 17.33
CA ALA A 304 0.07 -10.04 16.45
C ALA A 304 0.54 -8.68 17.02
N LYS A 305 0.73 -8.57 18.34
CA LYS A 305 1.29 -7.38 19.00
C LYS A 305 2.82 -7.34 19.03
N LEU A 306 3.49 -8.46 18.74
CA LEU A 306 4.96 -8.62 18.82
C LEU A 306 5.64 -8.56 17.45
N LEU A 307 4.86 -8.62 16.38
CA LEU A 307 5.27 -8.44 14.98
C LEU A 307 5.05 -7.00 14.55
#